data_AF-A1X7D6-F1
#
_entry.id   AF-A1X7D6-F1
#
_cell.length_a   1.000
_cell.length_b   1.000
_cell.length_c   1.000
_cell.angle_alpha   90.00
_cell.angle_beta   90.00
_cell.angle_gamma   90.00
#
_symmetry.space_group_name_H-M   'P 1'
#
loop_
_entity.id
_entity.type
_entity.pdbx_description
1 polymer ?
#
loop_
_entity_poly.entity_id
_entity_poly.type
_entity_poly.pdbx_seq_one_letter_code
_entity_poly.pdbx_strand_id
1 'polypeptide(L)' 'DINFNLSDYEEDLKQMRNWTKEEFVHILRRQSTGFARGSSKYRGVTLHKCGRWEARMGQLLGKKYIYLGLFDSEV' A
#
# COMPACT_ATOMS: atom_id res chain seq x y z
N ASP A 1 22.35 -15.72 -18.47
CA ASP A 1 22.48 -15.72 -17.00
C ASP A 1 21.43 -14.82 -16.40
N ILE A 2 20.76 -15.27 -15.35
CA ILE A 2 19.81 -14.45 -14.58
C ILE A 2 20.54 -13.89 -13.36
N ASN A 3 20.32 -12.61 -13.08
CA ASN A 3 20.97 -11.89 -11.98
C ASN A 3 20.33 -12.16 -10.60
N PHE A 4 19.54 -13.22 -10.48
CA PHE A 4 18.81 -13.60 -9.26
C PHE A 4 18.68 -15.11 -9.15
N ASN A 5 18.47 -15.61 -7.94
CA ASN A 5 18.25 -17.02 -7.67
C ASN A 5 16.74 -17.31 -7.67
N LEU A 6 16.33 -18.43 -8.28
CA LEU A 6 14.92 -18.84 -8.33
C LEU A 6 14.39 -19.24 -6.95
N SER A 7 15.25 -19.74 -6.06
CA SER A 7 14.88 -20.09 -4.68
C SER A 7 14.27 -18.92 -3.91
N ASP A 8 14.74 -17.71 -4.19
CA ASP A 8 14.34 -16.50 -3.47
C ASP A 8 12.88 -16.10 -3.79
N TYR A 9 12.31 -16.64 -4.88
CA TYR A 9 10.98 -16.34 -5.37
C TYR A 9 10.01 -17.53 -5.25
N GLU A 10 10.38 -18.62 -4.55
CA GLU A 10 9.49 -19.79 -4.44
C GLU A 10 8.13 -19.48 -3.81
N GLU A 11 8.08 -18.59 -2.82
CA GLU A 11 6.82 -18.16 -2.20
C GLU A 11 5.98 -17.32 -3.16
N ASP A 12 6.60 -16.38 -3.87
CA ASP A 12 5.94 -15.56 -4.88
C ASP A 12 5.35 -16.42 -6.00
N LEU A 13 6.08 -17.44 -6.46
CA LEU A 13 5.62 -18.39 -7.48
C LEU A 13 4.42 -19.22 -7.00
N LYS A 14 4.40 -19.63 -5.73
CA LYS A 14 3.25 -20.33 -5.13
C LYS A 14 2.01 -19.43 -5.09
N GLN A 15 2.18 -18.14 -4.76
CA GLN A 15 1.08 -17.17 -4.76
C GLN A 15 0.59 -16.82 -6.17
N MET A 16 1.50 -16.65 -7.13
CA MET A 16 1.18 -16.38 -8.54
C MET A 16 0.29 -17.45 -9.16
N ARG A 17 0.38 -18.71 -8.72
CA ARG A 17 -0.47 -19.79 -9.24
C ARG A 17 -1.97 -19.58 -8.99
N ASN A 18 -2.30 -18.80 -7.96
CA ASN A 18 -3.69 -18.57 -7.55
C ASN A 18 -4.32 -17.34 -8.21
N TRP A 19 -3.54 -16.47 -8.87
CA TRP A 19 -4.00 -15.21 -9.43
C TRP A 19 -3.63 -15.05 -10.90
N THR A 20 -4.35 -14.20 -11.60
CA THR A 20 -3.92 -13.74 -12.93
C THR A 20 -2.67 -12.87 -12.81
N LYS A 21 -1.93 -12.74 -13.91
CA LYS A 21 -0.73 -11.89 -13.98
C LYS A 21 -1.07 -10.45 -13.57
N GLU A 22 -2.21 -9.94 -14.01
CA GLU A 22 -2.69 -8.59 -13.75
C GLU A 22 -2.96 -8.38 -12.25
N GLU A 23 -3.68 -9.30 -11.62
CA GLU A 23 -3.98 -9.26 -10.18
C GLU A 23 -2.72 -9.32 -9.33
N PHE A 24 -1.78 -10.22 -9.67
CA PHE A 24 -0.52 -10.35 -8.95
C PHE A 24 0.32 -9.07 -9.05
N VAL A 25 0.41 -8.45 -10.23
CA VAL A 25 1.06 -7.15 -10.42
C VAL A 25 0.36 -6.05 -9.60
N HIS A 26 -0.97 -6.04 -9.54
CA HIS A 26 -1.70 -5.09 -8.70
C HIS A 26 -1.39 -5.26 -7.21
N ILE A 27 -1.22 -6.49 -6.75
CA ILE A 27 -0.92 -6.78 -5.34
C ILE A 27 0.51 -6.37 -4.99
N LEU A 28 1.49 -6.73 -5.82
CA LEU A 28 2.86 -6.23 -5.67
C LEU A 28 2.91 -4.70 -5.60
N ARG A 29 2.17 -4.01 -6.48
CA ARG A 29 2.10 -2.54 -6.46
C ARG A 29 1.48 -2.01 -5.17
N ARG A 30 0.41 -2.62 -4.66
CA ARG A 30 -0.27 -2.21 -3.41
C ARG A 30 0.58 -2.47 -2.16
N GLN A 31 1.35 -3.55 -2.16
CA GLN A 31 2.25 -3.91 -1.05
C GLN A 31 3.58 -3.15 -1.09
N SER A 32 3.97 -2.65 -2.26
CA SER A 32 5.22 -1.90 -2.41
C SER A 32 5.25 -0.67 -1.50
N THR A 33 6.45 -0.36 -0.98
CA THR A 33 6.72 0.83 -0.17
C THR A 33 6.38 2.13 -0.90
N GLY A 34 6.31 2.12 -2.24
CA GLY A 34 5.90 3.27 -3.04
C GLY A 34 4.41 3.61 -2.96
N PHE A 35 3.56 2.67 -2.50
CA PHE A 35 2.14 2.89 -2.31
C PHE A 35 1.84 3.63 -0.99
N ALA A 36 2.55 3.22 0.07
CA ALA A 36 2.55 3.83 1.39
C ALA A 36 3.42 5.09 1.39
N ARG A 37 2.81 6.28 1.24
CA ARG A 37 3.55 7.54 1.31
C ARG A 37 3.61 8.04 2.74
N GLY A 38 4.72 7.82 3.43
CA GLY A 38 5.00 8.40 4.75
C GLY A 38 5.02 7.37 5.87
N SER A 39 4.50 7.73 7.04
CA SER A 39 4.60 6.95 8.29
C SER A 39 3.59 5.80 8.42
N SER A 40 2.68 5.65 7.45
CA SER A 40 1.62 4.63 7.47
C SER A 40 1.74 3.69 6.28
N LYS A 41 1.40 2.42 6.49
CA LYS A 41 1.22 1.40 5.44
C LYS A 41 0.04 1.73 4.51
N TYR A 42 -0.92 2.52 4.98
CA TYR A 42 -2.14 2.85 4.25
C TYR A 42 -2.03 4.20 3.56
N ARG A 43 -2.42 4.24 2.28
CA ARG A 43 -2.40 5.47 1.50
C ARG A 43 -3.36 6.50 2.10
N GLY A 44 -2.84 7.71 2.33
CA GLY A 44 -3.65 8.82 2.85
C GLY A 44 -3.82 8.81 4.36
N VAL A 45 -3.16 7.89 5.06
CA VAL A 45 -3.12 7.84 6.52
C VAL A 45 -1.79 8.42 7.00
N THR A 46 -1.83 9.27 8.01
CA THR A 46 -0.64 9.92 8.58
C THR A 46 -0.77 10.03 10.10
N LEU A 47 0.33 9.90 10.82
CA LEU A 47 0.35 10.13 12.26
C LEU A 47 0.14 11.62 12.58
N HIS A 48 -0.94 11.95 13.28
CA HIS A 48 -1.25 13.31 13.69
C HIS A 48 -0.48 13.70 14.96
N LYS A 49 -0.33 15.00 15.22
CA LYS A 49 0.40 15.54 16.38
C LYS A 49 -0.16 15.06 17.73
N CYS A 50 -1.44 14.71 17.79
CA CYS A 50 -2.08 14.19 19.00
C CYS A 50 -1.89 12.67 19.21
N GLY A 51 -1.04 12.01 18.39
CA GLY A 51 -0.78 10.58 18.50
C GLY A 51 -1.84 9.67 17.87
N ARG A 52 -2.86 10.25 17.23
CA ARG A 52 -3.94 9.53 16.51
C ARG A 52 -3.66 9.48 15.02
N TRP A 53 -4.25 8.52 14.32
CA TRP A 53 -4.13 8.33 12.87
C TRP A 53 -5.11 9.21 12.12
N GLU A 54 -4.61 10.14 11.32
CA GLU A 54 -5.42 10.98 10.45
C GLU A 54 -5.60 10.34 9.09
N ALA A 55 -6.84 10.10 8.67
CA ALA A 55 -7.17 9.58 7.34
C ALA A 55 -7.68 10.69 6.41
N ARG A 56 -7.11 10.73 5.20
CA ARG A 56 -7.49 11.68 4.13
C ARG A 56 -7.64 10.96 2.79
N MET A 57 -8.62 11.37 1.99
CA MET A 57 -8.83 10.85 0.64
C MET A 57 -8.70 11.97 -0.40
N GLY A 58 -7.83 11.81 -1.40
CA GLY A 58 -7.70 12.79 -2.48
C GLY A 58 -8.97 12.92 -3.32
N GLN A 59 -9.32 14.13 -3.75
CA GLN A 59 -10.40 14.37 -4.72
C GLN A 59 -9.81 14.62 -6.12
N LEU A 60 -10.51 14.12 -7.15
CA LEU A 60 -10.09 14.22 -8.55
C LEU A 60 -10.27 15.64 -9.13
N LEU A 61 -11.14 16.47 -8.53
CA LEU A 61 -11.65 17.73 -9.11
C LEU A 61 -11.39 18.95 -8.22
N GLY A 62 -10.12 19.30 -7.99
CA GLY A 62 -9.73 20.64 -7.50
C GLY A 62 -9.74 20.87 -5.98
N LYS A 63 -10.31 19.98 -5.16
CA LYS A 63 -10.03 19.96 -3.72
C LYS A 63 -8.87 19.01 -3.42
N LYS A 64 -7.94 19.46 -2.56
CA LYS A 64 -6.71 18.72 -2.25
C LYS A 64 -6.98 17.34 -1.62
N TYR A 65 -7.97 17.27 -0.72
CA TYR A 65 -8.41 16.03 -0.08
C TYR A 65 -9.73 16.23 0.71
N ILE A 66 -10.41 15.12 1.01
CA ILE A 66 -11.47 14.97 2.01
C ILE A 66 -10.81 14.46 3.28
N TYR A 67 -11.12 15.08 4.41
CA TYR A 67 -10.74 14.59 5.73
C TYR A 67 -11.76 13.56 6.21
N LEU A 68 -11.30 12.37 6.59
CA LEU A 68 -12.16 11.25 7.00
C LEU A 68 -12.23 11.09 8.53
N GLY A 69 -11.23 11.59 9.27
CA GLY A 69 -11.25 11.53 10.73
C GLY A 69 -9.88 11.30 11.38
N LEU A 70 -9.90 11.22 12.71
CA LEU A 70 -8.82 10.73 13.56
C LEU A 70 -9.23 9.41 14.20
N PHE A 71 -8.33 8.43 14.15
CA PHE A 71 -8.54 7.07 14.62
C PHE A 71 -7.45 6.66 15.60
N ASP A 72 -7.76 5.78 16.54
CA ASP A 72 -6.78 5.29 17.52
C ASP A 72 -5.88 4.18 16.94
N SER A 73 -6.38 3.48 15.92
CA SER A 73 -5.70 2.41 15.18
C SER A 73 -5.43 2.84 13.74
N GLU A 74 -4.36 2.30 13.16
CA GLU A 74 -4.03 2.42 11.73
C GLU A 74 -4.83 1.44 10.87
N VAL A 75 -5.41 0.41 11.52
CA VAL A 75 -6.25 -0.66 10.95
C VAL A 75 -7.70 -0.41 11.27
#